data_AF-A0A0Q8APC4-F1
#
_entry.id   AF-A0A0Q8APC4-F1
#
_cell.length_a   1.000
_cell.length_b   1.000
_cell.length_c   1.000
_cell.angle_alpha   90.00
_cell.angle_beta   90.00
_cell.angle_gamma   90.00
#
_symmetry.space_group_name_H-M   'P 1'
#
loop_
_entity.id
_entity.type
_entity.pdbx_description
1 polymer ?
#
loop_
_entity_poly.entity_id
_entity_poly.type
_entity_poly.pdbx_seq_one_letter_code
_entity_poly.pdbx_strand_id
1 'polypeptide(L)' 'MSKVRHTTAMLLQKRGEDADLYWKQVISANRKSLARVGFSDAETEKELRAFFDAVQSELVRAKAIRERNENGAA' A
#
# COMPACT_ATOMS: atom_id res chain seq x y z
N MET A 1 4.13 12.37 -5.54
CA MET A 1 4.43 11.00 -5.05
C MET A 1 3.23 10.11 -5.34
N SER A 2 3.41 8.90 -5.88
CA SER A 2 2.28 8.02 -6.19
C SER A 2 1.63 7.48 -4.91
N LYS A 3 0.33 7.17 -4.97
CA LYS A 3 -0.43 6.62 -3.83
C LYS A 3 0.20 5.34 -3.30
N VAL A 4 0.64 4.45 -4.19
CA VAL A 4 1.37 3.22 -3.86
C VAL A 4 2.65 3.52 -3.05
N ARG A 5 3.47 4.47 -3.52
CA ARG A 5 4.72 4.84 -2.82
C ARG A 5 4.46 5.48 -1.46
N HIS A 6 3.46 6.36 -1.38
CA HIS A 6 3.10 7.00 -0.12
C HIS A 6 2.58 5.97 0.91
N THR A 7 1.63 5.12 0.51
CA THR A 7 1.10 4.05 1.38
C THR A 7 2.20 3.10 1.81
N THR A 8 3.12 2.73 0.91
CA THR A 8 4.28 1.91 1.24
C THR A 8 5.18 2.56 2.29
N ALA A 9 5.51 3.84 2.12
CA ALA A 9 6.33 4.57 3.08
C ALA A 9 5.68 4.62 4.48
N MET A 10 4.37 4.85 4.54
CA MET A 10 3.62 4.83 5.79
C MET A 10 3.59 3.43 6.44
N LEU A 11 3.43 2.38 5.65
CA LEU A 11 3.44 1.00 6.15
C LEU A 11 4.83 0.60 6.68
N LEU A 12 5.92 1.03 6.04
CA LEU A 12 7.29 0.77 6.51
C LEU A 12 7.61 1.45 7.85
N GLN A 13 6.92 2.54 8.17
CA GLN A 13 7.05 3.25 9.45
C GLN A 13 6.20 2.64 10.57
N LYS A 14 5.20 1.82 10.22
CA LYS A 14 4.26 1.20 11.17
C LYS A 14 4.63 -0.26 11.42
N ARG A 15 4.19 -0.80 12.56
CA ARG A 15 4.46 -2.19 12.95
C ARG A 15 3.21 -2.84 13.53
N GLY A 16 3.07 -4.15 13.31
CA GLY A 16 1.97 -4.95 13.87
C GLY A 16 0.60 -4.32 13.63
N GLU A 17 -0.19 -4.23 14.70
CA GLU A 17 -1.58 -3.75 14.67
C GLU A 17 -1.74 -2.35 14.08
N ASP A 18 -0.79 -1.44 14.29
CA ASP A 18 -0.84 -0.09 13.72
C ASP A 18 -0.78 -0.10 12.18
N ALA A 19 0.01 -1.02 11.62
CA ALA A 19 0.10 -1.19 10.16
C ALA A 19 -1.22 -1.75 9.61
N ASP A 20 -1.83 -2.71 10.32
CA ASP A 20 -3.11 -3.30 9.94
C ASP A 20 -4.25 -2.29 10.00
N LEU A 21 -4.33 -1.49 11.07
CA LEU A 21 -5.32 -0.43 11.22
C LEU A 21 -5.17 0.63 10.12
N TYR A 22 -3.93 1.05 9.83
CA TYR A 22 -3.66 1.96 8.73
C TYR A 22 -4.08 1.37 7.38
N TRP A 23 -3.78 0.09 7.12
CA TRP A 23 -4.18 -0.57 5.89
C TRP A 23 -5.70 -0.61 5.72
N LYS A 24 -6.44 -0.95 6.78
CA LYS A 24 -7.92 -0.93 6.79
C LYS A 24 -8.46 0.45 6.46
N GLN A 25 -7.86 1.51 7.01
CA GLN A 25 -8.26 2.90 6.73
C GLN A 25 -8.02 3.26 5.25
N VAL A 26 -6.87 2.90 4.69
CA VAL A 26 -6.55 3.13 3.27
C VAL A 26 -7.54 2.42 2.35
N ILE A 27 -7.84 1.15 2.61
CA ILE A 27 -8.81 0.38 1.81
C ILE A 27 -10.23 0.97 1.93
N SER A 28 -10.66 1.35 3.14
CA SER A 28 -11.95 2.00 3.35
C SER A 28 -12.06 3.32 2.58
N ALA A 29 -11.02 4.15 2.61
CA ALA A 29 -10.98 5.41 1.86
C ALA A 29 -11.00 5.18 0.34
N ASN A 30 -10.25 4.19 -0.16
CA ASN A 30 -10.24 3.83 -1.58
C ASN A 30 -11.59 3.35 -2.07
N ARG A 31 -12.21 2.43 -1.32
CA ARG A 31 -13.55 1.91 -1.63
C ARG A 31 -14.57 3.04 -1.73
N LYS A 32 -14.58 3.97 -0.75
CA LYS A 32 -15.45 5.15 -0.76
C LYS A 32 -15.18 6.07 -1.96
N SER A 33 -13.91 6.25 -2.33
CA SER A 33 -13.54 7.09 -3.48
C SER A 33 -14.00 6.48 -4.80
N LEU A 34 -13.84 5.16 -4.98
CA LEU A 34 -14.22 4.44 -6.19
C LEU A 34 -15.75 4.39 -6.36
N ALA A 35 -16.46 4.08 -5.27
CA ALA A 35 -17.92 4.13 -5.28
C ALA A 35 -18.46 5.53 -5.61
N ARG A 36 -17.82 6.59 -5.09
CA ARG A 36 -18.22 7.99 -5.39
C ARG A 36 -18.10 8.34 -6.88
N VAL A 37 -17.14 7.74 -7.60
CA VAL A 37 -16.95 7.98 -9.04
C VAL A 37 -17.73 6.98 -9.92
N GLY A 38 -18.59 6.15 -9.32
CA GLY A 38 -19.53 5.30 -10.03
C GLY A 38 -19.04 3.89 -10.34
N PHE A 39 -17.93 3.44 -9.74
CA PHE A 39 -17.48 2.06 -9.92
C PHE A 39 -18.48 1.10 -9.26
N SER A 40 -18.81 0.00 -9.95
CA SER A 40 -19.53 -1.12 -9.36
C SER A 40 -18.71 -1.80 -8.25
N ASP A 41 -19.35 -2.64 -7.45
CA ASP A 41 -18.65 -3.41 -6.41
C ASP A 41 -17.57 -4.33 -7.00
N ALA A 42 -17.84 -4.95 -8.15
CA ALA A 42 -16.90 -5.82 -8.83
C ALA A 42 -15.68 -5.06 -9.36
N GLU A 43 -15.88 -3.89 -9.97
CA GLU A 43 -14.80 -3.03 -10.44
C GLU A 43 -14.00 -2.46 -9.26
N THR A 44 -14.70 -1.99 -8.22
CA THR A 44 -14.06 -1.49 -7.00
C THR A 44 -13.13 -2.54 -6.40
N GLU A 45 -13.61 -3.77 -6.27
CA GLU A 45 -12.83 -4.84 -5.68
C GLU A 45 -11.65 -5.27 -6.58
N LYS A 46 -11.81 -5.23 -7.91
CA LYS A 46 -10.71 -5.41 -8.87
C LYS A 46 -9.62 -4.34 -8.68
N GLU A 47 -10.01 -3.07 -8.57
CA GLU A 47 -9.06 -1.97 -8.35
C GLU A 47 -8.38 -2.04 -6.98
N LEU A 48 -9.10 -2.45 -5.92
CA LEU A 48 -8.52 -2.63 -4.60
C LEU A 48 -7.49 -3.78 -4.58
N ARG A 49 -7.75 -4.87 -5.30
CA ARG A 49 -6.77 -5.96 -5.49
C ARG A 49 -5.54 -5.48 -6.25
N ALA A 50 -5.71 -4.79 -7.38
CA ALA A 50 -4.59 -4.25 -8.13
C ALA A 50 -3.75 -3.26 -7.30
N PHE A 51 -4.41 -2.43 -6.49
CA PHE A 51 -3.74 -1.52 -5.56
C PHE A 51 -2.97 -2.28 -4.48
N PHE A 52 -3.54 -3.33 -3.89
CA PHE A 52 -2.86 -4.20 -2.93
C PHE A 52 -1.60 -4.81 -3.54
N ASP A 53 -1.70 -5.43 -4.71
CA ASP A 53 -0.57 -6.08 -5.39
C ASP A 53 0.56 -5.09 -5.69
N ALA A 54 0.21 -3.87 -6.10
CA ALA A 54 1.19 -2.81 -6.33
C ALA A 54 1.89 -2.38 -5.03
N VAL A 55 1.16 -2.27 -3.90
CA VAL A 55 1.74 -1.94 -2.59
C VAL A 55 2.63 -3.06 -2.08
N GLN A 56 2.22 -4.32 -2.20
CA GLN A 56 3.06 -5.47 -1.82
C GLN A 56 4.35 -5.51 -2.63
N SER A 57 4.26 -5.31 -3.95
CA SER A 57 5.44 -5.28 -4.82
C SER A 57 6.41 -4.16 -4.43
N GLU A 58 5.89 -2.97 -4.13
CA GLU A 58 6.72 -1.84 -3.69
C GLU A 58 7.32 -2.06 -2.30
N LEU A 59 6.60 -2.71 -1.38
CA LEU A 59 7.12 -3.10 -0.06
C LEU A 59 8.32 -4.05 -0.19
N VAL A 60 8.22 -5.08 -1.03
CA VAL A 60 9.33 -6.01 -1.30
C VAL A 60 10.53 -5.25 -1.88
N ARG A 61 10.29 -4.42 -2.89
CA ARG A 61 11.33 -3.57 -3.50
C ARG A 61 12.00 -2.66 -2.47
N ALA A 62 11.23 -1.97 -1.65
CA ALA A 62 11.75 -1.02 -0.66
C ALA A 62 12.57 -1.70 0.42
N LYS A 63 12.15 -2.89 0.88
CA LYS A 63 12.93 -3.73 1.81
C LYS A 63 14.27 -4.16 1.21
N ALA A 64 14.26 -4.68 -0.03
CA ALA A 64 15.48 -5.10 -0.71
C ALA A 64 16.48 -3.93 -0.91
N ILE A 65 15.98 -2.74 -1.26
CA ILE A 65 16.83 -1.53 -1.37
C ILE A 65 17.45 -1.17 -0.01
N ARG A 66 16.64 -1.23 1.06
CA ARG A 66 17.11 -0.94 2.41
C ARG A 66 18.20 -1.91 2.86
N GLU A 67 17.99 -3.21 2.69
CA GLU A 67 18.98 -4.25 3.01
C GLU A 67 20.28 -4.06 2.22
N ARG A 68 20.19 -3.75 0.92
CA ARG A 68 21.36 -3.45 0.09
C ARG A 68 22.14 -2.24 0.60
N ASN A 69 21.45 -1.19 1.03
CA ASN A 69 22.09 0.02 1.54
C ASN A 69 22.75 -0.23 2.91
N GLU A 70 22.16 -1.06 3.76
CA GLU A 70 22.73 -1.46 5.05
C GLU A 70 23.98 -2.35 4.86
N ASN A 71 23.95 -3.30 3.91
CA ASN A 71 25.08 -4.20 3.63
C ASN A 71 26.23 -3.54 2.84
N GLY A 72 25.95 -2.48 2.05
CA GLY A 72 26.97 -1.76 1.30
C GLY A 72 27.65 -0.63 2.09
N ALA A 73 27.15 -0.32 3.30
CA ALA A 73 27.72 0.67 4.20
C ALA A 73 28.56 0.04 5.34
N ALA A 74 28.74 -1.28 5.32
CA ALA A 74 29.51 -2.07 6.28
C ALA A 74 30.89 -2.46 5.73
#